data_AF-A0A1X4I8J9-F1
#
_entry.id   AF-A0A1X4I8J9-F1
#
_cell.length_a   1.000
_cell.length_b   1.000
_cell.length_c   1.000
_cell.angle_alpha   90.00
_cell.angle_beta   90.00
_cell.angle_gamma   90.00
#
_symmetry.space_group_name_H-M   'P 1'
#
loop_
_entity.id
_entity.type
_entity.pdbx_description
1 polymer ?
#
loop_
_entity_poly.entity_id
_entity_poly.type
_entity_poly.pdbx_seq_one_letter_code
_entity_poly.pdbx_strand_id
1 'polypeptide(L)' 'MWDDSFEEILRKNLPLLESGDEITADLSLRDHGLDSMGMVAILSSLESTYGVRFVDDALDLDNFATPETLWKTLSAMR' A
#
# COMPACT_ATOMS: atom_id res chain seq x y z
N MET A 1 8.86 -2.81 10.01
CA MET A 1 9.37 -3.56 8.85
C MET A 1 8.21 -4.35 8.31
N TRP A 2 7.84 -4.11 7.04
CA TRP A 2 6.79 -4.88 6.35
C TRP A 2 7.34 -6.21 5.84
N ASP A 3 6.45 -7.08 5.40
CA ASP A 3 6.80 -8.37 4.81
C ASP A 3 6.78 -8.35 3.28
N ASP A 4 7.31 -9.42 2.66
CA ASP A 4 7.44 -9.53 1.22
C ASP A 4 6.08 -9.47 0.48
N SER A 5 5.01 -9.96 1.09
CA SER A 5 3.68 -9.96 0.46
C SER A 5 3.15 -8.54 0.30
N PHE A 6 3.38 -7.69 1.32
CA PHE A 6 3.04 -6.27 1.25
C PHE A 6 3.80 -5.57 0.12
N GLU A 7 5.10 -5.83 0.02
CA GLU A 7 5.94 -5.24 -1.02
C GLU A 7 5.50 -5.67 -2.42
N GLU A 8 5.19 -6.95 -2.62
CA GLU A 8 4.66 -7.46 -3.89
C GLU A 8 3.34 -6.80 -4.29
N ILE A 9 2.45 -6.54 -3.32
CA ILE A 9 1.17 -5.85 -3.57
C ILE A 9 1.44 -4.42 -4.05
N LEU A 10 2.36 -3.69 -3.42
CA LEU A 10 2.73 -2.35 -3.85
C LEU A 10 3.31 -2.36 -5.27
N ARG A 11 4.31 -3.22 -5.55
CA ARG A 11 4.94 -3.31 -6.88
C ARG A 11 3.95 -3.60 -8.00
N LYS A 12 2.92 -4.43 -7.74
CA LYS A 12 1.87 -4.74 -8.73
C LYS A 12 0.95 -3.56 -9.04
N ASN A 13 0.83 -2.61 -8.13
CA ASN A 13 -0.09 -1.47 -8.23
C ASN A 13 0.63 -0.12 -8.43
N LEU A 14 1.96 -0.11 -8.52
CA LEU A 14 2.79 1.07 -8.78
C LEU A 14 3.44 0.94 -10.16
N PRO A 15 2.78 1.36 -11.24
CA PRO A 15 3.25 1.15 -12.61
C PRO A 15 4.53 1.93 -12.94
N LEU A 16 4.87 2.96 -12.16
CA LEU A 16 6.10 3.76 -12.35
C LEU A 16 7.26 3.27 -11.48
N LEU A 17 7.05 2.25 -10.65
CA LEU A 17 8.11 1.65 -9.84
C LEU A 17 8.81 0.56 -10.67
N GLU A 18 10.13 0.68 -10.86
CA GLU A 18 10.89 -0.32 -11.59
C GLU A 18 11.16 -1.57 -10.72
N SER A 19 11.34 -2.73 -11.34
CA SER A 19 11.61 -3.99 -10.62
C SER A 19 12.90 -3.95 -9.78
N GLY A 20 13.81 -3.03 -10.09
CA GLY A 20 15.06 -2.82 -9.35
C GLY A 20 14.98 -1.75 -8.26
N ASP A 21 13.90 -0.98 -8.21
CA ASP A 21 13.75 0.09 -7.23
C ASP A 21 13.47 -0.46 -5.84
N GLU A 22 14.14 0.10 -4.84
CA GLU A 22 13.88 -0.18 -3.44
C GLU A 22 12.63 0.59 -2.99
N ILE A 23 11.67 -0.11 -2.38
CA ILE A 23 10.55 0.55 -1.73
C ILE A 23 11.04 1.03 -0.37
N THR A 24 11.26 2.34 -0.23
CA THR A 24 11.63 2.95 1.05
C THR A 24 10.38 3.34 1.86
N ALA A 25 10.55 3.55 3.17
CA ALA A 25 9.44 3.88 4.07
C ALA A 25 8.78 5.22 3.72
N ASP A 26 9.58 6.15 3.20
CA ASP A 26 9.23 7.51 2.80
C ASP A 26 8.87 7.65 1.31
N LEU A 27 8.88 6.54 0.56
CA LEU A 27 8.53 6.53 -0.86
C LEU A 27 7.12 7.10 -1.08
N SER A 28 7.00 8.10 -1.95
CA SER A 28 5.69 8.63 -2.34
C SER A 28 4.98 7.65 -3.28
N LEU A 29 3.93 6.98 -2.80
CA LEU A 29 3.18 6.03 -3.63
C LEU A 29 2.52 6.72 -4.82
N ARG A 30 2.07 7.96 -4.63
CA ARG A 30 1.38 8.76 -5.66
C ARG A 30 2.33 9.16 -6.79
N ASP A 31 3.57 9.52 -6.46
CA ASP A 31 4.58 9.86 -7.47
C ASP A 31 4.98 8.64 -8.29
N HIS A 32 4.76 7.42 -7.75
CA HIS A 32 5.02 6.15 -8.43
C HIS A 32 3.79 5.56 -9.15
N GLY A 33 2.77 6.39 -9.39
CA GLY A 33 1.65 6.06 -10.24
C GLY A 33 0.44 5.48 -9.51
N LEU A 34 0.39 5.56 -8.18
CA LEU A 34 -0.80 5.20 -7.43
C LEU A 34 -1.95 6.17 -7.73
N ASP A 35 -3.02 5.64 -8.31
CA ASP A 35 -4.24 6.34 -8.63
C ASP A 35 -5.45 5.82 -7.81
N SER A 36 -6.65 6.34 -8.08
CA SER A 36 -7.86 5.92 -7.36
C SER A 36 -8.18 4.44 -7.53
N MET A 37 -7.92 3.85 -8.70
CA MET A 37 -8.16 2.42 -8.93
C MET A 37 -7.08 1.57 -8.28
N GLY A 38 -5.82 1.99 -8.36
CA GLY A 38 -4.70 1.34 -7.66
C GLY A 38 -4.90 1.29 -6.14
N MET A 39 -5.42 2.36 -5.53
CA MET A 39 -5.73 2.36 -4.08
C MET A 39 -6.75 1.28 -3.70
N VAL A 40 -7.85 1.17 -4.45
CA VAL A 40 -8.88 0.16 -4.22
C VAL A 40 -8.33 -1.26 -4.43
N ALA A 41 -7.47 -1.45 -5.44
CA ALA A 41 -6.83 -2.74 -5.72
C ALA A 41 -5.84 -3.15 -4.61
N ILE A 42 -5.04 -2.20 -4.10
CA ILE A 42 -4.17 -2.42 -2.94
C ILE A 42 -5.01 -2.82 -1.74
N LEU A 43 -6.06 -2.05 -1.40
CA LEU A 43 -6.94 -2.37 -0.28
C LEU A 43 -7.50 -3.77 -0.38
N SER A 44 -8.13 -4.10 -1.51
CA SER A 44 -8.72 -5.43 -1.71
C SER A 44 -7.67 -6.55 -1.59
N SER A 45 -6.45 -6.32 -2.10
CA SER A 45 -5.35 -7.28 -1.98
C SER A 45 -4.90 -7.44 -0.52
N LEU A 46 -4.76 -6.34 0.21
CA LEU A 46 -4.37 -6.36 1.62
C LEU A 46 -5.44 -7.04 2.50
N GLU A 47 -6.72 -6.76 2.29
CA GLU A 47 -7.82 -7.42 3.00
C GLU A 47 -7.80 -8.94 2.77
N SER A 48 -7.61 -9.35 1.52
CA SER A 48 -7.57 -10.77 1.13
C SER A 48 -6.33 -11.48 1.69
N THR A 49 -5.16 -10.84 1.63
CA THR A 49 -3.89 -11.42 2.07
C THR A 49 -3.76 -11.49 3.59
N TYR A 50 -4.22 -10.46 4.31
CA TYR A 50 -4.06 -10.36 5.76
C TYR A 50 -5.33 -10.66 6.57
N GLY A 51 -6.47 -10.89 5.90
CA GLY A 51 -7.75 -11.17 6.56
C GLY A 51 -8.31 -9.98 7.35
N VAL A 52 -7.89 -8.76 7.00
CA VAL A 52 -8.36 -7.51 7.63
C VAL A 52 -9.51 -6.90 6.82
N ARG A 53 -10.18 -5.90 7.38
CA ARG A 53 -11.16 -5.09 6.67
C ARG A 53 -10.90 -3.62 6.90
N PHE A 54 -10.62 -2.89 5.85
CA PHE A 54 -10.45 -1.44 5.91
C PHE A 54 -11.83 -0.79 5.97
N VAL A 55 -12.05 0.02 7.02
CA VAL A 55 -13.25 0.85 7.19
C VAL A 55 -13.02 2.22 6.57
N ASP A 56 -14.08 3.01 6.37
CA ASP A 56 -14.01 4.29 5.65
C ASP A 56 -12.86 5.23 6.09
N ASP A 57 -12.51 5.29 7.38
CA ASP A 57 -11.36 6.07 7.87
C ASP A 57 -10.00 5.65 7.27
N ALA A 58 -9.87 4.41 6.82
CA ALA A 58 -8.65 3.91 6.21
C ALA A 58 -8.50 4.28 4.73
N LEU A 59 -9.59 4.71 4.07
CA LEU A 59 -9.58 5.23 2.70
C LEU A 59 -8.98 6.65 2.62
N ASP A 60 -8.55 7.22 3.74
CA ASP A 60 -7.88 8.52 3.75
C ASP A 60 -6.63 8.48 2.87
N LEU A 61 -6.52 9.46 1.97
CA LEU A 61 -5.39 9.64 1.07
C LEU A 61 -4.06 9.76 1.82
N ASP A 62 -4.08 10.26 3.05
CA ASP A 62 -2.90 10.34 3.90
C ASP A 62 -2.35 8.94 4.27
N ASN A 63 -3.21 7.91 4.37
CA ASN A 63 -2.76 6.53 4.59
C ASN A 63 -2.01 5.95 3.39
N PHE A 64 -2.28 6.47 2.20
CA PHE A 64 -1.64 6.07 0.93
C PHE A 64 -0.51 7.02 0.53
N ALA A 65 -0.08 7.92 1.41
CA ALA A 65 1.04 8.80 1.11
C ALA A 65 2.34 8.01 0.94
N THR A 66 2.60 7.06 1.86
CA THR A 66 3.85 6.28 1.89
C THR A 66 3.61 4.82 2.30
N PRO A 67 4.50 3.89 1.92
CA PRO A 67 4.48 2.50 2.39
C PRO A 67 4.46 2.39 3.92
N GLU A 68 5.17 3.27 4.63
CA GLU A 68 5.23 3.24 6.08
C GLU A 68 3.88 3.53 6.72
N THR A 69 3.19 4.59 6.28
CA THR A 69 1.86 4.94 6.80
C THR A 69 0.87 3.81 6.53
N LEU A 70 0.86 3.29 5.30
CA LEU A 70 -0.04 2.21 4.92
C LEU A 70 0.21 0.94 5.76
N TRP A 71 1.48 0.57 5.94
CA TRP A 71 1.85 -0.58 6.76
C TRP A 71 1.49 -0.39 8.24
N LYS A 72 1.66 0.83 8.79
CA LYS A 72 1.24 1.17 10.15
C LYS A 72 -0.27 1.01 10.32
N THR A 73 -1.05 1.52 9.38
CA THR A 73 -2.52 1.41 9.37
C THR A 73 -2.97 -0.04 9.31
N LEU A 74 -2.39 -0.84 8.40
CA LEU A 74 -2.63 -2.28 8.32
C LEU A 74 -2.26 -3.00 9.62
N SER A 75 -1.09 -2.70 10.17
CA SER A 75 -0.58 -3.34 11.39
C SER A 75 -1.42 -3.03 12.63
N ALA A 76 -2.09 -1.89 12.67
CA ALA A 76 -2.99 -1.51 13.77
C ALA A 76 -4.34 -2.25 13.73
N MET A 77 -4.70 -2.84 12.58
CA MET A 77 -5.96 -3.57 12.38
C MET A 77 -5.82 -5.09 12.56
N ARG A 78 -4.59 -5.60 12.70
CA ARG A 78 -4.27 -7.03 12.83
C ARG A 78 -4.20 -7.48 14.28
#